data_AF-A0A7R9W9R3-F1
#
_entry.id   AF-A0A7R9W9R3-F1
#
_cell.length_a   1.000
_cell.length_b   1.000
_cell.length_c   1.000
_cell.angle_alpha   90.00
_cell.angle_beta   90.00
_cell.angle_gamma   90.00
#
_symmetry.space_group_name_H-M   'P 1'
#
loop_
_entity.id
_entity.type
_entity.pdbx_description
1 polymer ?
#
loop_
_entity_poly.entity_id
_entity_poly.type
_entity_poly.pdbx_seq_one_letter_code
_entity_poly.pdbx_strand_id
1 'polypeptide(L)'
;RKLRRAERAREAQDMQAAGLVPPPEPRLTLSNFMRVLGDQAVLDPSAIERKVEEQVRARKIKHEKTNADRKLTREQRREKRARKLAEDTSGGVSVALFLVRDMAHPYHRTKVDLNAQQNSIT
;
A
#
# COMPACT_ATOMS: atom_id res chain seq x y z
N ARG A 1 7.66 -12.97 -10.82
CA ARG A 1 7.87 -11.49 -10.62
C ARG A 1 8.64 -10.86 -11.77
N LYS A 2 9.76 -11.46 -12.24
CA LYS A 2 10.54 -10.99 -13.40
C LYS A 2 9.73 -10.99 -14.70
N LEU A 3 9.13 -12.13 -15.05
CA LEU A 3 8.28 -12.28 -16.25
C LEU A 3 7.14 -11.25 -16.29
N ARG A 4 6.31 -11.20 -15.24
CA ARG A 4 5.24 -10.18 -15.08
C ARG A 4 5.69 -8.72 -15.18
N ARG A 5 6.96 -8.40 -14.89
CA ARG A 5 7.50 -7.03 -15.06
C ARG A 5 7.95 -6.80 -16.50
N ALA A 6 8.56 -7.80 -17.12
CA ALA A 6 8.98 -7.75 -18.52
C ALA A 6 7.77 -7.66 -19.45
N GLU A 7 6.71 -8.43 -19.21
CA GLU A 7 5.45 -8.38 -19.97
C GLU A 7 4.85 -6.98 -19.94
N ARG A 8 4.66 -6.38 -18.76
CA ARG A 8 4.14 -5.00 -18.66
C ARG A 8 5.03 -3.94 -19.32
N ALA A 9 6.35 -4.13 -19.27
CA ALA A 9 7.28 -3.21 -19.92
C ALA A 9 7.16 -3.32 -21.45
N ARG A 10 7.03 -4.54 -21.97
CA ARG A 10 6.80 -4.81 -23.38
C ARG A 10 5.46 -4.25 -23.85
N GLU A 11 4.37 -4.50 -23.12
CA GLU A 11 3.06 -3.91 -23.42
C GLU A 11 3.10 -2.38 -23.45
N ALA A 12 3.82 -1.74 -22.52
CA ALA A 12 3.98 -0.29 -22.52
C ALA A 12 4.80 0.22 -23.71
N GLN A 13 5.83 -0.52 -24.13
CA GLN A 13 6.62 -0.21 -25.32
C GLN A 13 5.80 -0.40 -26.60
N ASP A 14 5.03 -1.48 -26.69
CA ASP A 14 4.17 -1.78 -27.82
C ASP A 14 3.08 -0.69 -27.97
N MET A 15 2.50 -0.22 -26.86
CA MET A 15 1.56 0.91 -26.86
C MET A 15 2.20 2.24 -27.28
N GLN A 16 3.47 2.47 -26.93
CA GLN A 16 4.23 3.65 -27.37
C GLN A 16 4.55 3.56 -28.87
N ALA A 17 4.97 2.39 -29.35
CA ALA A 17 5.26 2.13 -30.76
C ALA A 17 4.00 2.28 -31.63
N ALA A 18 2.84 1.87 -31.09
CA ALA A 18 1.53 2.09 -31.71
C ALA A 18 1.05 3.55 -31.67
N GLY A 19 1.78 4.45 -30.99
CA GLY A 19 1.44 5.88 -30.89
C GLY A 19 0.27 6.21 -29.95
N LEU A 20 -0.23 5.24 -29.19
CA LEU A 20 -1.36 5.43 -28.26
C LEU A 20 -0.95 6.18 -26.99
N VAL A 21 0.33 6.08 -26.60
CA VAL A 21 0.88 6.73 -25.41
C VAL A 21 2.15 7.48 -25.79
N PRO A 22 2.26 8.79 -25.49
CA PRO A 22 3.48 9.53 -25.76
C PRO A 22 4.64 9.01 -24.89
N PRO A 23 5.89 9.15 -25.36
CA PRO A 23 7.06 8.83 -24.56
C PRO A 23 7.02 9.60 -23.23
N PRO A 24 7.30 8.94 -22.09
CA PRO A 24 7.27 9.61 -20.79
C PRO A 24 8.38 10.65 -20.70
N GLU A 25 8.05 11.83 -20.16
CA GLU A 25 9.02 12.89 -19.89
C GLU A 25 10.16 12.41 -18.96
N PRO A 26 11.37 13.00 -19.09
CA PRO A 26 12.51 12.64 -18.28
C PRO A 26 12.24 12.90 -16.80
N ARG A 27 12.70 11.96 -15.95
CA ARG A 27 12.50 12.04 -14.50
C ARG A 27 13.44 13.08 -13.87
N LEU A 28 12.99 14.32 -13.71
CA LEU A 28 13.79 15.36 -13.05
C LEU A 28 13.82 15.20 -11.52
N THR A 29 14.94 15.60 -10.91
CA THR A 29 15.14 15.75 -9.46
C THR A 29 16.02 16.98 -9.21
N LEU A 30 15.96 17.58 -8.01
CA LEU A 30 16.80 18.74 -7.65
C LEU A 30 18.30 18.46 -7.80
N SER A 31 18.73 17.20 -7.68
CA SER A 31 20.13 16.82 -7.91
C SER A 31 20.47 16.60 -9.40
N ASN A 32 19.51 16.17 -10.23
CA ASN A 32 19.78 15.75 -11.61
C ASN A 32 19.40 16.81 -12.67
N PHE A 33 18.62 17.83 -12.31
CA PHE A 33 18.03 18.73 -13.31
C PHE A 33 19.06 19.51 -14.12
N MET A 34 20.16 19.98 -13.49
CA MET A 34 21.23 20.68 -14.20
C MET A 34 21.91 19.79 -15.24
N ARG A 35 22.10 18.51 -14.94
CA ARG A 35 22.71 17.55 -15.88
C ARG A 35 21.78 17.19 -17.04
N VAL A 36 20.47 17.11 -16.78
CA VAL A 36 19.49 16.67 -17.80
C VAL A 36 19.08 17.81 -18.72
N LEU A 37 18.94 19.03 -18.19
CA LEU A 37 18.45 20.19 -18.95
C LEU A 37 19.57 21.09 -19.47
N GLY A 38 20.81 20.93 -18.97
CA GLY A 38 22.02 21.55 -19.51
C GLY A 38 21.86 23.05 -19.73
N ASP A 39 21.84 23.46 -21.00
CA ASP A 39 21.79 24.86 -21.44
C ASP A 39 20.51 25.59 -21.01
N GLN A 40 19.37 24.89 -20.91
CA GLN A 40 18.09 25.49 -20.51
C GLN A 40 18.04 25.83 -19.02
N ALA A 41 18.78 25.10 -18.19
CA ALA A 41 18.84 25.34 -16.74
C ALA A 41 19.71 26.55 -16.38
N VAL A 42 20.64 26.92 -17.26
CA VAL A 42 21.54 28.07 -17.05
C VAL A 42 20.85 29.39 -17.39
N LEU A 43 19.94 29.39 -18.37
CA LEU A 43 19.22 30.58 -18.82
C LEU A 43 18.26 31.11 -17.74
N ASP A 44 17.44 30.25 -17.14
CA ASP A 44 16.45 30.63 -16.13
C ASP A 44 16.40 29.62 -14.97
N PRO A 45 17.34 29.69 -14.00
CA PRO A 45 17.47 28.67 -12.95
C PRO A 45 16.22 28.56 -12.08
N SER A 46 15.63 29.68 -11.65
CA SER A 46 14.46 29.68 -10.76
C SER A 46 13.18 29.13 -11.40
N ALA A 47 12.99 29.35 -12.70
CA ALA A 47 11.83 28.82 -13.42
C ALA A 47 11.92 27.30 -13.57
N ILE A 48 13.12 26.78 -13.79
CA ILE A 48 13.39 25.36 -13.91
C ILE A 48 13.30 24.66 -12.54
N GLU A 49 13.83 25.27 -11.47
CA GLU A 49 13.67 24.77 -10.10
C GLU A 49 12.19 24.56 -9.75
N ARG A 50 11.34 25.57 -9.99
CA ARG A 50 9.90 25.46 -9.74
C ARG A 50 9.26 24.31 -10.51
N LYS A 51 9.58 24.13 -11.80
CA LYS A 51 9.09 22.99 -12.60
C LYS A 51 9.54 21.64 -12.03
N VAL A 52 10.79 21.54 -11.58
CA VAL A 52 11.33 20.32 -10.98
C VAL A 52 10.62 20.01 -9.66
N GLU A 53 10.39 21.01 -8.82
CA GLU A 53 9.62 20.89 -7.58
C GLU A 53 8.18 20.45 -7.84
N GLU A 54 7.52 21.05 -8.83
CA GLU A 54 6.18 20.64 -9.27
C GLU A 54 6.14 19.17 -9.69
N GLN A 55 7.11 18.70 -10.50
CA GLN A 55 7.20 17.29 -10.88
C GLN A 55 7.46 16.37 -9.67
N VAL A 56 8.33 16.77 -8.74
CA VAL A 56 8.59 16.02 -7.51
C VAL A 56 7.31 15.92 -6.68
N ARG A 57 6.62 17.03 -6.48
CA ARG A 57 5.36 17.12 -5.74
C ARG A 57 4.27 16.30 -6.40
N ALA A 58 4.10 16.40 -7.71
CA ALA A 58 3.12 15.63 -8.47
C ALA A 58 3.35 14.12 -8.32
N ARG A 59 4.60 13.66 -8.36
CA ARG A 59 4.93 12.24 -8.10
C ARG A 59 4.58 11.81 -6.68
N LYS A 60 4.87 12.66 -5.68
CA LYS A 60 4.52 12.38 -4.28
C LYS A 60 3.01 12.27 -4.11
N ILE A 61 2.25 13.24 -4.61
CA ILE A 61 0.79 13.25 -4.59
C ILE A 61 0.22 12.02 -5.31
N LYS A 62 0.73 11.68 -6.49
CA LYS A 62 0.29 10.49 -7.24
C LYS A 62 0.52 9.21 -6.43
N HIS A 63 1.68 9.08 -5.78
CA HIS A 63 1.97 7.93 -4.92
C HIS A 63 1.01 7.86 -3.72
N GLU A 64 0.81 8.99 -3.02
CA GLU A 64 -0.12 9.06 -1.88
C GLU A 64 -1.56 8.76 -2.28
N LYS A 65 -2.02 9.32 -3.41
CA LYS A 65 -3.34 9.03 -3.98
C LYS A 65 -3.49 7.55 -4.30
N THR A 66 -2.50 6.97 -4.99
CA THR A 66 -2.53 5.53 -5.32
C THR A 66 -2.57 4.66 -4.06
N ASN A 67 -1.89 5.06 -2.99
CA ASN A 67 -1.94 4.36 -1.71
C ASN A 67 -3.27 4.55 -1.00
N ALA A 68 -3.87 5.74 -1.08
CA ALA A 68 -5.20 6.02 -0.57
C ALA A 68 -6.27 5.20 -1.31
N ASP A 69 -6.19 5.11 -2.63
CA ASP A 69 -7.10 4.32 -3.47
C ASP A 69 -7.02 2.82 -3.14
N ARG A 70 -5.83 2.32 -2.80
CA ARG A 70 -5.62 0.92 -2.36
C ARG A 70 -5.94 0.68 -0.88
N LYS A 71 -6.10 1.74 -0.09
CA LYS A 71 -6.32 1.63 1.35
C LYS A 71 -7.71 1.06 1.59
N LEU A 72 -7.76 -0.14 2.17
CA LEU A 72 -9.02 -0.79 2.55
C LEU A 72 -9.89 0.18 3.37
N THR A 73 -11.17 0.29 2.99
CA THR A 73 -12.17 1.05 3.75
C THR A 73 -12.38 0.42 5.13
N ARG A 74 -13.03 1.14 6.05
CA ARG A 74 -13.29 0.61 7.41
C ARG A 74 -14.08 -0.71 7.36
N GLU A 75 -15.04 -0.79 6.47
CA GLU A 75 -15.88 -1.97 6.25
C GLU A 75 -15.07 -3.14 5.69
N GLN A 76 -14.30 -2.92 4.62
CA GLN A 76 -13.44 -3.95 4.03
C GLN A 76 -12.38 -4.46 5.03
N ARG A 77 -11.89 -3.59 5.92
CA ARG A 77 -10.99 -4.02 7.01
C ARG A 77 -11.71 -4.91 8.02
N ARG A 78 -12.95 -4.55 8.39
CA ARG A 78 -13.77 -5.35 9.31
C ARG A 78 -14.06 -6.71 8.70
N GLU A 79 -14.47 -6.76 7.44
CA GLU A 79 -14.73 -8.00 6.71
C GLU A 79 -13.46 -8.84 6.57
N LYS A 80 -12.33 -8.24 6.20
CA LYS A 80 -11.04 -8.95 6.13
C LYS A 80 -10.61 -9.51 7.49
N ARG A 81 -10.89 -8.80 8.59
CA ARG A 81 -10.64 -9.29 9.96
C ARG A 81 -11.59 -10.42 10.33
N ALA A 82 -12.88 -10.28 10.04
CA ALA A 82 -13.89 -11.31 10.27
C ALA A 82 -13.55 -12.59 9.50
N ARG A 83 -13.19 -12.48 8.21
CA ARG A 83 -12.76 -13.62 7.40
C ARG A 83 -11.45 -14.25 7.89
N LYS A 84 -10.53 -13.45 8.43
CA LYS A 84 -9.29 -13.99 9.02
C LYS A 84 -9.60 -14.77 10.31
N LEU A 85 -10.56 -14.28 11.08
CA LEU A 85 -10.95 -14.87 12.35
C LEU A 85 -11.86 -16.08 12.18
N ALA A 86 -12.65 -16.12 11.11
CA ALA A 86 -13.40 -17.31 10.72
C ALA A 86 -12.40 -18.43 10.45
N GLU A 87 -12.19 -19.28 11.45
CA GLU A 87 -11.42 -20.50 11.32
C GLU A 87 -12.17 -21.44 10.38
N ASP A 88 -11.43 -22.05 9.47
CA ASP A 88 -11.98 -23.05 8.56
C ASP A 88 -12.21 -24.33 9.38
N THR A 89 -13.38 -24.43 10.03
CA THR A 89 -13.78 -25.57 10.88
C THR A 89 -13.94 -26.87 10.09
N SER A 90 -13.72 -26.82 8.77
CA SER A 90 -13.75 -27.97 7.87
C SER A 90 -12.68 -29.03 8.18
N GLY A 91 -11.54 -28.62 8.76
CA GLY A 91 -10.45 -29.55 9.12
C GLY A 91 -10.54 -30.20 10.51
N GLY A 92 -11.42 -29.68 11.39
CA GLY A 92 -11.56 -30.10 12.79
C GLY A 92 -11.50 -28.92 13.79
N VAL A 93 -11.91 -29.16 15.04
CA VAL A 93 -11.94 -28.15 16.11
C VAL A 93 -10.79 -28.39 17.08
N SER A 94 -9.99 -27.36 17.37
CA SER A 94 -8.96 -27.42 18.41
C SER A 94 -9.52 -27.00 19.76
N VAL A 95 -9.35 -27.83 20.80
CA VAL A 95 -9.88 -27.58 22.15
C VAL A 95 -8.74 -27.50 23.15
N ALA A 96 -8.72 -26.44 23.97
CA ALA A 96 -7.76 -26.25 25.05
C ALA A 96 -8.50 -26.08 26.38
N LEU A 97 -8.12 -26.87 27.39
CA LEU A 97 -8.72 -26.84 28.72
C LEU A 97 -7.72 -26.26 29.72
N PHE A 98 -8.16 -25.28 30.51
CA PHE A 98 -7.35 -24.62 31.53
C PHE A 98 -8.05 -24.69 32.89
N LEU A 99 -7.30 -25.04 33.94
CA LEU A 99 -7.75 -24.96 35.32
C LEU A 99 -7.14 -23.73 35.99
N VAL A 100 -7.98 -22.82 36.47
CA VAL A 100 -7.56 -21.62 37.21
C VAL A 100 -8.04 -21.76 38.66
N ARG A 101 -7.10 -21.66 39.62
CA ARG A 101 -7.41 -21.85 41.06
C ARG A 101 -8.23 -20.70 41.65
N ASP A 102 -7.95 -19.47 41.23
CA ASP A 102 -8.67 -18.28 41.68
C ASP A 102 -8.91 -17.34 40.49
N MET A 103 -10.17 -16.98 40.27
CA MET A 103 -10.62 -16.06 39.23
C MET A 103 -11.46 -14.90 39.81
N ALA A 104 -11.26 -14.55 41.08
CA ALA A 104 -12.02 -13.50 41.76
C ALA A 104 -11.80 -12.10 41.16
N HIS A 105 -10.67 -11.84 40.51
CA HIS A 105 -10.37 -10.51 39.96
C HIS A 105 -11.29 -10.16 38.76
N PRO A 106 -12.11 -9.09 38.81
CA PRO A 106 -13.09 -8.76 37.76
C PRO A 106 -12.47 -8.55 36.38
N TYR A 107 -11.32 -7.86 36.30
CA TYR A 107 -10.62 -7.62 35.04
C TYR A 107 -10.21 -8.91 34.30
N HIS A 108 -9.82 -9.96 35.03
CA HIS A 108 -9.43 -11.22 34.39
C HIS A 108 -10.65 -11.96 33.83
N ARG A 109 -11.77 -11.96 34.56
CA ARG A 109 -13.05 -12.50 34.08
C ARG A 109 -13.51 -11.80 32.80
N THR A 110 -13.53 -10.47 32.80
CA THR A 110 -13.93 -9.68 31.62
C THR A 110 -12.96 -9.89 30.46
N LYS A 111 -11.66 -10.06 30.73
CA LYS A 111 -10.67 -10.30 29.68
C LYS A 111 -10.85 -11.67 29.03
N VAL A 112 -11.14 -12.71 29.80
CA VAL A 112 -11.39 -14.06 29.25
C VAL A 112 -12.64 -14.03 28.37
N ASP A 113 -13.75 -13.48 28.88
CA ASP A 113 -15.02 -13.38 28.15
C ASP A 113 -14.88 -12.54 26.85
N LEU A 114 -14.30 -11.34 26.96
CA LEU A 114 -14.11 -10.46 25.81
C LEU A 114 -13.20 -11.09 24.73
N ASN A 115 -12.14 -11.79 25.13
CA ASN A 115 -11.26 -12.45 24.16
C ASN A 115 -11.92 -13.68 23.53
N ALA A 116 -12.74 -14.43 24.27
CA ALA A 116 -13.52 -15.54 23.70
C ALA A 116 -14.49 -15.02 22.63
N GLN A 117 -15.24 -13.95 22.95
CA GLN A 117 -16.16 -13.30 22.00
C GLN A 117 -15.42 -12.68 20.80
N GLN A 118 -14.30 -12.00 21.02
CA GLN A 118 -13.54 -11.34 19.95
C GLN A 118 -12.85 -12.31 19.01
N ASN A 119 -12.49 -13.51 19.49
CA ASN A 119 -11.84 -14.53 18.68
C ASN A 119 -12.79 -15.62 18.18
N SER A 120 -14.10 -15.48 18.44
CA SER A 120 -15.11 -16.50 18.09
C SER A 120 -14.76 -17.90 18.62
N ILE A 121 -14.13 -17.98 19.79
CA ILE A 121 -13.79 -19.25 20.44
C ILE A 121 -15.04 -19.72 21.19
N THR A 122 -15.49 -20.93 20.89
CA THR A 122 -16.62 -21.61 21.55
C THR A 122 -16.14 -22.64 22.54
#